data_AF-A0A920R641-F1
#
_entry.id   AF-A0A920R641-F1
#
_cell.length_a   1.000
_cell.length_b   1.000
_cell.length_c   1.000
_cell.angle_alpha   90.00
_cell.angle_beta   90.00
_cell.angle_gamma   90.00
#
_symmetry.space_group_name_H-M   'P 1'
#
loop_
_entity.id
_entity.type
_entity.pdbx_description
1 polymer ?
#
loop_
_entity_poly.entity_id
_entity_poly.type
_entity_poly.pdbx_seq_one_letter_code
_entity_poly.pdbx_strand_id
1 'polypeptide(L)'
;MGNGSYPSNKLKIIELEVLNMKFKLLTLAFLGVLATPVFSQTNNIVERTFACSINDGYTMGDVVEVARNFAWPEDSAPGVVIFRSAVAVAGEFQNDWDFIFASYYPSYADMVEKRGVFLNRSGGTTGTTLSEVATCGDRVRISNMRFASESGGGGSEFTLGASYVCDLNGTTLNDALDRARAGEQAFGSGARAVVTSRAFGGPAIQFNSQVNIRFSFPSAADFGAGMDSIQQNTPPANAMTCGGASMWAQYLIHSRNN
;
A
#
# COMPACT_ATOMS: atom_id res chain seq x y z
N MET A 1 25.95 29.55 -73.28
CA MET A 1 27.28 28.92 -73.18
C MET A 1 27.65 28.86 -71.70
N GLY A 2 27.97 27.66 -71.19
CA GLY A 2 28.36 27.43 -69.79
C GLY A 2 27.64 26.23 -69.17
N ASN A 3 28.30 25.06 -69.23
CA ASN A 3 27.87 23.72 -68.81
C ASN A 3 27.74 23.52 -67.30
N GLY A 4 26.97 22.50 -66.89
CA GLY A 4 27.03 21.92 -65.54
C GLY A 4 26.26 20.60 -65.41
N SER A 5 26.95 19.48 -65.62
CA SER A 5 26.56 18.07 -65.39
C SER A 5 26.22 17.76 -63.91
N TYR A 6 25.43 16.72 -63.62
CA TYR A 6 25.83 15.50 -62.86
C TYR A 6 24.62 14.54 -62.59
N PRO A 7 24.85 13.23 -62.40
CA PRO A 7 24.01 12.13 -62.89
C PRO A 7 23.10 11.45 -61.86
N SER A 8 22.18 10.65 -62.40
CA SER A 8 21.36 9.62 -61.74
C SER A 8 22.24 8.54 -61.09
N ASN A 9 22.20 8.45 -59.76
CA ASN A 9 22.73 7.32 -59.00
C ASN A 9 21.59 6.41 -58.56
N LYS A 10 21.61 5.18 -59.07
CA LYS A 10 20.91 4.02 -58.52
C LYS A 10 21.43 3.77 -57.09
N LEU A 11 20.56 3.80 -56.08
CA LEU A 11 20.87 3.23 -54.78
C LEU A 11 20.20 1.86 -54.62
N LYS A 12 21.05 0.89 -54.31
CA LYS A 12 20.79 -0.52 -54.13
C LYS A 12 19.84 -0.76 -52.95
N ILE A 13 18.94 -1.71 -53.17
CA ILE A 13 18.30 -2.51 -52.13
C ILE A 13 19.41 -3.09 -51.25
N ILE A 14 19.44 -2.71 -49.97
CA ILE A 14 20.17 -3.44 -48.94
C ILE A 14 19.08 -4.19 -48.17
N GLU A 15 19.00 -5.50 -48.41
CA GLU A 15 18.42 -6.46 -47.48
C GLU A 15 19.06 -6.24 -46.11
N LEU A 16 18.25 -5.84 -45.14
CA LEU A 16 18.56 -5.97 -43.71
C LEU A 16 17.60 -7.01 -43.15
N GLU A 17 17.76 -8.25 -43.63
CA GLU A 17 17.47 -9.39 -42.76
C GLU A 17 18.50 -9.39 -41.62
N VAL A 18 18.03 -9.72 -40.43
CA VAL A 18 18.82 -9.97 -39.22
C VAL A 18 19.38 -8.71 -38.53
N LEU A 19 18.51 -8.00 -37.81
CA LEU A 19 18.76 -7.80 -36.38
C LEU A 19 17.42 -7.62 -35.65
N ASN A 20 16.72 -8.74 -35.48
CA ASN A 20 16.10 -9.24 -34.25
C ASN A 20 15.89 -8.25 -33.07
N MET A 21 15.40 -7.04 -33.33
CA MET A 21 15.04 -6.09 -32.29
C MET A 21 13.55 -6.29 -32.04
N LYS A 22 13.27 -7.27 -31.18
CA LYS A 22 12.00 -7.44 -30.48
C LYS A 22 11.74 -6.19 -29.62
N PHE A 23 11.44 -5.09 -30.30
CA PHE A 23 10.96 -3.86 -29.69
C PHE A 23 9.44 -3.98 -29.61
N LYS A 24 8.96 -4.79 -28.66
CA LYS A 24 7.55 -4.80 -28.27
C LYS A 24 7.46 -4.89 -26.76
N LEU A 25 7.27 -3.71 -26.17
CA LEU A 25 6.61 -3.47 -24.89
C LEU A 25 7.02 -4.45 -23.77
N LEU A 26 8.14 -4.16 -23.13
CA LEU A 26 8.25 -4.42 -21.68
C LEU A 26 7.33 -3.41 -21.01
N THR A 27 6.07 -3.78 -20.85
CA THR A 27 5.12 -3.10 -19.98
C THR A 27 5.68 -3.18 -18.56
N LEU A 28 6.32 -2.12 -18.08
CA LEU A 28 6.59 -1.95 -16.66
C LEU A 28 5.23 -1.76 -15.96
N ALA A 29 4.60 -2.87 -15.61
CA ALA A 29 3.48 -2.93 -14.69
C ALA A 29 4.03 -3.29 -13.31
N PHE A 30 4.55 -2.28 -12.62
CA PHE A 30 4.92 -2.38 -11.21
C PHE A 30 4.41 -1.09 -10.58
N LEU A 31 3.41 -1.20 -9.69
CA LEU A 31 3.08 -0.27 -8.58
C LEU A 31 1.60 -0.42 -8.19
N GLY A 32 1.30 -1.27 -7.21
CA GLY A 32 -0.06 -1.35 -6.67
C GLY A 32 -0.19 -2.31 -5.50
N VAL A 33 0.17 -1.87 -4.29
CA VAL A 33 0.09 -2.68 -3.06
C VAL A 33 -1.33 -3.18 -2.76
N LEU A 34 -2.37 -2.63 -3.40
CA LEU A 34 -3.77 -2.98 -3.19
C LEU A 34 -4.59 -3.01 -4.49
N ALA A 35 -3.96 -3.15 -5.65
CA ALA A 35 -4.61 -3.10 -6.96
C ALA A 35 -5.13 -4.47 -7.42
N THR A 36 -5.87 -5.19 -6.58
CA THR A 36 -6.57 -6.41 -7.02
C THR A 36 -7.83 -6.03 -7.81
N PRO A 37 -8.31 -6.87 -8.75
CA PRO A 37 -9.57 -6.59 -9.44
C PRO A 37 -10.78 -6.52 -8.47
N VAL A 38 -10.61 -6.97 -7.21
CA VAL A 38 -11.61 -6.82 -6.14
C VAL A 38 -11.83 -5.36 -5.75
N PHE A 39 -10.80 -4.50 -5.89
CA PHE A 39 -10.85 -3.10 -5.45
C PHE A 39 -11.00 -2.09 -6.59
N SER A 40 -10.84 -2.52 -7.85
CA SER A 40 -10.93 -1.63 -9.03
C SER A 40 -12.32 -1.04 -9.26
N GLN A 41 -13.37 -1.59 -8.63
CA GLN A 41 -14.75 -1.14 -8.75
C GLN A 41 -15.27 -0.39 -7.50
N THR A 42 -14.44 -0.22 -6.45
CA THR A 42 -14.91 0.28 -5.15
C THR A 42 -14.33 1.65 -4.81
N ASN A 43 -15.20 2.64 -4.61
CA ASN A 43 -14.79 3.99 -4.18
C ASN A 43 -14.44 4.08 -2.68
N ASN A 44 -14.63 3.01 -1.91
CA ASN A 44 -14.30 2.95 -0.48
C ASN A 44 -13.97 1.52 -0.06
N ILE A 45 -12.72 1.31 0.35
CA ILE A 45 -12.22 0.03 0.87
C ILE A 45 -12.34 0.07 2.39
N VAL A 46 -12.75 -1.03 3.01
CA VAL A 46 -12.78 -1.14 4.46
C VAL A 46 -11.48 -1.76 4.93
N GLU A 47 -10.72 -1.00 5.71
CA GLU A 47 -9.51 -1.47 6.37
C GLU A 47 -9.82 -1.80 7.83
N ARG A 48 -9.51 -3.03 8.23
CA ARG A 48 -9.55 -3.48 9.63
C ARG A 48 -8.11 -3.74 10.09
N THR A 49 -7.70 -3.06 11.16
CA THR A 49 -6.36 -3.21 11.75
C THR A 49 -6.38 -3.52 13.24
N PHE A 50 -5.33 -4.17 13.71
CA PHE A 50 -5.01 -4.36 15.12
C PHE A 50 -3.50 -4.52 15.27
N ALA A 51 -2.97 -4.23 16.46
CA ALA A 51 -1.55 -4.26 16.76
C ALA A 51 -1.14 -5.62 17.36
N CYS A 52 0.09 -6.03 17.11
CA CYS A 52 0.65 -7.29 17.59
C CYS A 52 2.10 -7.07 18.02
N SER A 53 2.53 -7.89 18.98
CA SER A 53 3.90 -7.97 19.47
C SER A 53 4.46 -9.33 19.11
N ILE A 54 5.71 -9.38 18.67
CA ILE A 54 6.42 -10.59 18.30
C ILE A 54 6.84 -11.28 19.60
N ASN A 55 6.61 -12.59 19.68
CA ASN A 55 6.99 -13.35 20.86
C ASN A 55 8.53 -13.48 20.95
N ASP A 56 9.06 -13.57 22.17
CA ASP A 56 10.50 -13.68 22.41
C ASP A 56 11.13 -14.83 21.60
N GLY A 57 12.28 -14.54 20.98
CA GLY A 57 13.02 -15.50 20.16
C GLY A 57 12.56 -15.62 18.71
N TYR A 58 11.49 -14.90 18.32
CA TYR A 58 11.03 -14.82 16.93
C TYR A 58 11.35 -13.46 16.31
N THR A 59 11.30 -13.42 14.98
CA THR A 59 11.51 -12.24 14.17
C THR A 59 10.29 -11.94 13.31
N MET A 60 10.26 -10.74 12.72
CA MET A 60 9.22 -10.40 11.73
C MET A 60 9.26 -11.36 10.53
N GLY A 61 10.42 -11.93 10.20
CA GLY A 61 10.55 -12.95 9.16
C GLY A 61 9.74 -14.20 9.47
N ASP A 62 9.86 -14.71 10.69
CA ASP A 62 9.11 -15.89 11.15
C ASP A 62 7.60 -15.62 11.14
N VAL A 63 7.18 -14.43 11.58
CA VAL A 63 5.78 -14.00 11.55
C VAL A 63 5.23 -13.97 10.12
N VAL A 64 5.99 -13.41 9.17
CA VAL A 64 5.59 -13.33 7.76
C VAL A 64 5.53 -14.73 7.13
N GLU A 65 6.52 -15.57 7.40
CA GLU A 65 6.56 -16.95 6.91
C GLU A 65 5.34 -17.75 7.38
N VAL A 66 5.06 -17.73 8.69
CA VAL A 66 3.89 -18.40 9.28
C VAL A 66 2.61 -17.87 8.64
N ALA A 67 2.45 -16.55 8.53
CA ALA A 67 1.22 -15.96 8.02
C ALA A 67 0.97 -16.21 6.52
N ARG A 68 2.04 -16.27 5.70
CA ARG A 68 1.93 -16.63 4.27
C ARG A 68 1.53 -18.09 4.07
N ASN A 69 1.86 -18.96 5.02
CA ASN A 69 1.50 -20.38 5.01
C ASN A 69 0.08 -20.67 5.53
N PHE A 70 -0.66 -19.67 5.99
CA PHE A 70 -2.05 -19.87 6.40
C PHE A 70 -2.92 -20.30 5.22
N ALA A 71 -3.84 -21.23 5.49
CA ALA A 71 -5.00 -21.38 4.63
C ALA A 71 -5.79 -20.06 4.71
N TRP A 72 -6.09 -19.46 3.55
CA TRP A 72 -6.95 -18.29 3.42
C TRP A 72 -8.26 -18.71 2.74
N PRO A 73 -9.22 -19.31 3.46
CA PRO A 73 -10.45 -19.82 2.89
C PRO A 73 -11.27 -18.70 2.29
N GLU A 74 -11.83 -18.92 1.10
CA GLU A 74 -12.53 -17.89 0.35
C GLU A 74 -13.73 -17.28 1.09
N ASP A 75 -14.41 -18.09 1.92
CA ASP A 75 -15.59 -17.73 2.70
C ASP A 75 -15.30 -16.77 3.88
N SER A 76 -14.05 -16.65 4.30
CA SER A 76 -13.66 -15.96 5.55
C SER A 76 -12.43 -15.08 5.40
N ALA A 77 -11.60 -15.29 4.38
CA ALA A 77 -10.39 -14.53 4.13
C ALA A 77 -10.68 -13.11 3.62
N PRO A 78 -9.98 -12.08 4.13
CA PRO A 78 -10.02 -10.73 3.56
C PRO A 78 -9.58 -10.71 2.09
N GLY A 79 -9.89 -9.65 1.36
CA GLY A 79 -9.42 -9.48 -0.01
C GLY A 79 -7.90 -9.31 -0.11
N VAL A 80 -7.31 -8.54 0.82
CA VAL A 80 -5.86 -8.41 0.98
C VAL A 80 -5.49 -8.39 2.46
N VAL A 81 -4.33 -8.95 2.80
CA VAL A 81 -3.70 -8.84 4.12
C VAL A 81 -2.28 -8.33 3.98
N ILE A 82 -1.95 -7.30 4.76
CA ILE A 82 -0.62 -6.69 4.83
C ILE A 82 -0.21 -6.59 6.30
N PHE A 83 1.03 -6.99 6.61
CA PHE A 83 1.64 -6.71 7.90
C PHE A 83 2.55 -5.50 7.79
N ARG A 84 2.50 -4.60 8.78
CA ARG A 84 3.35 -3.41 8.83
C ARG A 84 4.22 -3.44 10.06
N SER A 85 5.49 -3.74 9.88
CA SER A 85 6.50 -3.67 10.95
C SER A 85 6.89 -2.22 11.18
N ALA A 86 6.93 -1.82 12.45
CA ALA A 86 7.41 -0.51 12.84
C ALA A 86 8.91 -0.40 12.58
N VAL A 87 9.34 0.64 11.84
CA VAL A 87 10.77 0.97 11.70
C VAL A 87 11.11 2.18 12.57
N ALA A 88 10.33 3.25 12.42
CA ALA A 88 10.39 4.41 13.31
C ALA A 88 8.99 5.03 13.36
N VAL A 89 8.26 4.85 14.45
CA VAL A 89 6.84 5.25 14.53
C VAL A 89 6.64 6.32 15.58
N ALA A 90 5.66 7.19 15.35
CA ALA A 90 5.37 8.27 16.27
C ALA A 90 4.61 7.77 17.52
N GLY A 91 4.89 8.41 18.66
CA GLY A 91 4.26 8.11 19.95
C GLY A 91 4.75 6.79 20.54
N GLU A 92 3.94 6.21 21.43
CA GLU A 92 4.33 5.06 22.24
C GLU A 92 4.07 3.71 21.57
N PHE A 93 3.73 3.66 20.28
CA PHE A 93 3.37 2.38 19.62
C PHE A 93 4.46 1.32 19.78
N GLN A 94 5.73 1.71 19.57
CA GLN A 94 6.89 0.82 19.66
C GLN A 94 7.21 0.35 21.10
N ASN A 95 6.59 0.94 22.13
CA ASN A 95 6.78 0.48 23.50
C ASN A 95 5.95 -0.78 23.80
N ASP A 96 4.83 -0.93 23.10
CA ASP A 96 3.84 -1.97 23.38
C ASP A 96 3.68 -2.96 22.23
N TRP A 97 4.02 -2.58 20.99
CA TRP A 97 3.71 -3.32 19.77
C TRP A 97 4.81 -3.24 18.71
N ASP A 98 4.97 -4.33 17.97
CA ASP A 98 6.01 -4.46 16.93
C ASP A 98 5.46 -4.23 15.52
N PHE A 99 4.23 -4.71 15.26
CA PHE A 99 3.62 -4.62 13.94
C PHE A 99 2.10 -4.46 13.96
N ILE A 100 1.56 -4.01 12.82
CA ILE A 100 0.12 -3.92 12.58
C ILE A 100 -0.28 -5.04 11.62
N PHE A 101 -1.27 -5.83 12.01
CA PHE A 101 -2.03 -6.67 11.09
C PHE A 101 -3.08 -5.78 10.41
N ALA A 102 -3.07 -5.70 9.07
CA ALA A 102 -4.08 -4.98 8.31
C ALA A 102 -4.78 -5.88 7.29
N SER A 103 -6.10 -5.88 7.34
CA SER A 103 -6.99 -6.62 6.43
C SER A 103 -7.87 -5.67 5.66
N TYR A 104 -8.05 -5.93 4.37
CA TYR A 104 -8.81 -5.08 3.45
C TYR A 104 -9.98 -5.84 2.87
N TYR A 105 -11.13 -5.17 2.85
CA TYR A 105 -12.39 -5.70 2.35
C TYR A 105 -13.01 -4.70 1.35
N PRO A 106 -13.61 -5.16 0.25
CA PRO A 106 -14.23 -4.28 -0.75
C PRO A 106 -15.43 -3.49 -0.20
N SER A 107 -16.04 -3.95 0.90
CA SER A 107 -17.16 -3.26 1.54
C SER A 107 -17.34 -3.67 2.99
N TYR A 108 -18.16 -2.93 3.74
CA TYR A 108 -18.57 -3.33 5.10
C TYR A 108 -19.38 -4.62 5.10
N ALA A 109 -20.20 -4.86 4.07
CA ALA A 109 -20.99 -6.08 3.96
C ALA A 109 -20.08 -7.31 3.87
N ASP A 110 -19.09 -7.26 2.96
CA ASP A 110 -18.09 -8.34 2.81
C ASP A 110 -17.27 -8.53 4.10
N MET A 111 -16.85 -7.44 4.75
CA MET A 111 -16.16 -7.51 6.04
C MET A 111 -17.02 -8.21 7.11
N VAL A 112 -18.27 -7.78 7.29
CA VAL A 112 -19.14 -8.30 8.35
C VAL A 112 -19.51 -9.76 8.08
N GLU A 113 -19.80 -10.12 6.83
CA GLU A 113 -20.10 -11.50 6.42
C GLU A 113 -18.94 -12.44 6.74
N LYS A 114 -17.73 -12.13 6.25
CA LYS A 114 -16.52 -12.94 6.49
C LYS A 114 -16.15 -13.02 7.97
N ARG A 115 -16.32 -11.91 8.71
CA ARG A 115 -16.12 -11.90 10.17
C ARG A 115 -17.17 -12.74 10.89
N GLY A 116 -18.42 -12.75 10.43
CA GLY A 116 -19.48 -13.62 10.94
C GLY A 116 -19.13 -15.10 10.77
N VAL A 117 -18.63 -15.50 9.60
CA VAL A 117 -18.14 -16.87 9.35
C VAL A 117 -17.00 -17.22 10.30
N PHE A 118 -16.02 -16.33 10.48
CA PHE A 118 -14.91 -16.55 11.41
C PHE A 118 -15.37 -16.71 12.87
N LEU A 119 -16.30 -15.87 13.33
CA LEU A 119 -16.81 -15.91 14.70
C LEU A 119 -17.66 -17.15 15.00
N ASN A 120 -18.33 -17.69 13.98
CA ASN A 120 -19.19 -18.88 14.11
C ASN A 120 -18.45 -20.21 13.90
N ARG A 121 -17.15 -20.20 13.58
CA ARG A 121 -16.37 -21.42 13.43
C ARG A 121 -16.20 -22.11 14.80
N SER A 122 -16.49 -23.41 14.84
CA SER A 122 -16.16 -24.26 15.99
C SER A 122 -14.65 -24.24 16.23
N GLY A 123 -14.23 -23.93 17.46
CA GLY A 123 -12.81 -23.80 17.82
C GLY A 123 -12.00 -25.08 17.57
N GLY A 124 -10.75 -24.90 17.15
CA GLY A 124 -9.80 -25.97 16.85
C GLY A 124 -8.90 -25.59 15.69
N THR A 125 -7.69 -25.13 15.98
CA THR A 125 -6.62 -24.95 14.97
C THR A 125 -5.60 -26.06 15.13
N THR A 126 -5.42 -26.87 14.09
CA THR A 126 -4.30 -27.80 13.95
C THR A 126 -3.24 -27.14 13.07
N GLY A 127 -1.97 -27.11 13.53
CA GLY A 127 -0.84 -26.53 12.81
C GLY A 127 -0.26 -25.27 13.46
N THR A 128 0.85 -24.76 12.92
CA THR A 128 1.51 -23.54 13.41
C THR A 128 0.59 -22.34 13.27
N THR A 129 0.34 -21.68 14.38
CA THR A 129 -0.60 -20.56 14.48
C THR A 129 0.15 -19.23 14.61
N LEU A 130 -0.50 -18.11 14.26
CA LEU A 130 0.06 -16.78 14.51
C LEU A 130 0.42 -16.61 16.00
N SER A 131 -0.33 -17.24 16.90
CA SER A 131 -0.11 -17.20 18.35
C SER A 131 1.21 -17.80 18.82
N GLU A 132 1.87 -18.66 18.03
CA GLU A 132 3.20 -19.17 18.35
C GLU A 132 4.28 -18.10 18.21
N VAL A 133 4.15 -17.24 17.20
CA VAL A 133 5.17 -16.26 16.81
C VAL A 133 4.83 -14.83 17.19
N ALA A 134 3.55 -14.53 17.48
CA ALA A 134 3.09 -13.20 17.85
C ALA A 134 1.84 -13.22 18.73
N THR A 135 1.74 -12.25 19.63
CA THR A 135 0.55 -11.96 20.44
C THR A 135 -0.12 -10.69 19.93
N CYS A 136 -1.41 -10.77 19.60
CA CYS A 136 -2.16 -9.65 19.03
C CYS A 136 -3.18 -9.09 20.02
N GLY A 137 -3.30 -7.77 20.06
CA GLY A 137 -4.27 -7.10 20.91
C GLY A 137 -5.69 -7.15 20.35
N ASP A 138 -6.68 -7.12 21.25
CA ASP A 138 -8.10 -7.12 20.89
C ASP A 138 -8.63 -5.77 20.40
N ARG A 139 -7.80 -4.72 20.48
CA ARG A 139 -8.18 -3.34 20.12
C ARG A 139 -8.16 -3.15 18.61
N VAL A 140 -9.28 -3.50 17.99
CA VAL A 140 -9.50 -3.36 16.54
C VAL A 140 -9.83 -1.91 16.18
N ARG A 141 -9.28 -1.44 15.06
CA ARG A 141 -9.68 -0.21 14.38
C ARG A 141 -10.23 -0.53 13.01
N ILE A 142 -11.30 0.15 12.63
CA ILE A 142 -11.90 0.07 11.31
C ILE A 142 -11.85 1.45 10.66
N SER A 143 -11.32 1.51 9.45
CA SER A 143 -11.12 2.75 8.70
C SER A 143 -11.64 2.61 7.27
N ASN A 144 -12.19 3.70 6.76
CA ASN A 144 -12.53 3.89 5.35
C ASN A 144 -11.26 4.29 4.61
N MET A 145 -10.89 3.54 3.57
CA MET A 145 -9.69 3.74 2.79
C MET A 145 -10.02 4.12 1.35
N ARG A 146 -9.26 5.07 0.81
CA ARG A 146 -9.30 5.48 -0.59
C ARG A 146 -7.90 5.66 -1.15
N PHE A 147 -7.68 5.27 -2.39
CA PHE A 147 -6.47 5.62 -3.12
C PHE A 147 -6.48 7.10 -3.50
N ALA A 148 -5.32 7.73 -3.48
CA ALA A 148 -5.15 9.08 -3.98
C ALA A 148 -5.29 9.10 -5.51
N SER A 149 -4.54 8.27 -6.23
CA SER A 149 -4.62 8.10 -7.68
C SER A 149 -5.17 6.72 -8.09
N GLU A 150 -5.60 6.58 -9.36
CA GLU A 150 -6.02 5.28 -9.90
C GLU A 150 -4.87 4.27 -9.80
N SER A 151 -5.16 3.11 -9.23
CA SER A 151 -4.16 2.06 -9.01
C SER A 151 -3.96 1.24 -10.29
N GLY A 152 -2.80 1.38 -10.94
CA GLY A 152 -2.32 0.41 -11.92
C GLY A 152 -1.93 -0.91 -11.24
N GLY A 153 -2.20 -2.06 -11.89
CA GLY A 153 -2.03 -3.39 -11.31
C GLY A 153 -0.57 -3.80 -11.01
N GLY A 154 -0.41 -4.63 -9.97
CA GLY A 154 0.84 -5.33 -9.61
C GLY A 154 1.31 -5.04 -8.17
N GLY A 155 1.13 -6.01 -7.26
CA GLY A 155 1.56 -5.91 -5.86
C GLY A 155 3.00 -6.40 -5.67
N SER A 156 3.85 -5.60 -5.01
CA SER A 156 5.14 -6.08 -4.51
C SER A 156 4.92 -6.84 -3.21
N GLU A 157 5.64 -7.96 -3.03
CA GLU A 157 5.61 -8.72 -1.78
C GLU A 157 6.12 -7.92 -0.57
N PHE A 158 6.99 -6.94 -0.83
CA PHE A 158 7.57 -6.06 0.16
C PHE A 158 7.57 -4.63 -0.34
N THR A 159 7.16 -3.70 0.52
CA THR A 159 7.24 -2.26 0.26
C THR A 159 7.66 -1.52 1.52
N LEU A 160 8.17 -0.30 1.35
CA LEU A 160 8.40 0.63 2.45
C LEU A 160 7.29 1.66 2.46
N GLY A 161 6.97 2.20 3.62
CA GLY A 161 5.94 3.21 3.73
C GLY A 161 6.24 4.31 4.73
N ALA A 162 5.73 5.50 4.41
CA ALA A 162 5.67 6.63 5.32
C ALA A 162 4.19 6.94 5.60
N SER A 163 3.83 7.25 6.84
CA SER A 163 2.47 7.64 7.20
C SER A 163 2.46 8.89 8.05
N TYR A 164 1.44 9.71 7.83
CA TYR A 164 1.23 10.97 8.55
C TYR A 164 -0.20 11.00 9.08
N VAL A 165 -0.35 11.40 10.33
CA VAL A 165 -1.66 11.69 10.92
C VAL A 165 -1.95 13.16 10.66
N CYS A 166 -3.08 13.45 10.03
CA CYS A 166 -3.43 14.80 9.62
C CYS A 166 -4.79 15.22 10.20
N ASP A 167 -4.79 16.32 10.93
CA ASP A 167 -6.01 16.96 11.39
C ASP A 167 -6.57 17.82 10.26
N LEU A 168 -7.86 17.62 9.97
CA LEU A 168 -8.52 18.24 8.82
C LEU A 168 -8.77 19.73 9.03
N ASN A 169 -8.92 20.22 10.27
CA ASN A 169 -9.08 21.65 10.58
C ASN A 169 -10.12 22.38 9.70
N GLY A 170 -11.27 21.75 9.46
CA GLY A 170 -12.34 22.29 8.62
C GLY A 170 -12.23 21.95 7.12
N THR A 171 -11.16 21.28 6.69
CA THR A 171 -11.06 20.67 5.35
C THR A 171 -11.82 19.36 5.26
N THR A 172 -11.97 18.85 4.04
CA THR A 172 -12.71 17.64 3.72
C THR A 172 -11.79 16.45 3.43
N LEU A 173 -12.37 15.25 3.37
CA LEU A 173 -11.66 14.06 2.88
C LEU A 173 -11.16 14.22 1.43
N ASN A 174 -11.86 15.00 0.59
CA ASN A 174 -11.42 15.26 -0.78
C ASN A 174 -10.15 16.12 -0.79
N ASP A 175 -10.08 17.14 0.08
CA ASP A 175 -8.85 17.94 0.25
C ASP A 175 -7.67 17.08 0.73
N ALA A 176 -7.94 16.06 1.55
CA ALA A 176 -6.93 15.06 1.93
C ALA A 176 -6.45 14.23 0.75
N LEU A 177 -7.36 13.81 -0.13
CA LEU A 177 -7.02 13.06 -1.34
C LEU A 177 -6.20 13.92 -2.32
N ASP A 178 -6.54 15.19 -2.48
CA ASP A 178 -5.77 16.12 -3.30
C ASP A 178 -4.38 16.37 -2.73
N ARG A 179 -4.26 16.53 -1.40
CA ARG A 179 -2.96 16.61 -0.72
C ARG A 179 -2.15 15.32 -0.91
N ALA A 180 -2.78 14.16 -0.84
CA ALA A 180 -2.13 12.87 -1.06
C ALA A 180 -1.62 12.72 -2.50
N ARG A 181 -2.40 13.13 -3.51
CA ARG A 181 -1.98 13.16 -4.94
C ARG A 181 -0.79 14.11 -5.16
N ALA A 182 -0.84 15.30 -4.57
CA ALA A 182 0.29 16.24 -4.60
C ALA A 182 1.53 15.63 -3.93
N GLY A 183 1.32 14.88 -2.84
CA GLY A 183 2.37 14.10 -2.19
C GLY A 183 3.00 13.04 -3.09
N GLU A 184 2.20 12.28 -3.86
CA GLU A 184 2.74 11.30 -4.83
C GLU A 184 3.68 11.98 -5.83
N GLN A 185 3.33 13.17 -6.31
CA GLN A 185 4.18 13.93 -7.23
C GLN A 185 5.46 14.42 -6.54
N ALA A 186 5.34 14.91 -5.30
CA ALA A 186 6.44 15.44 -4.52
C ALA A 186 7.46 14.37 -4.10
N PHE A 187 6.98 13.20 -3.65
CA PHE A 187 7.81 12.03 -3.35
C PHE A 187 8.36 11.35 -4.61
N GLY A 188 7.88 11.69 -5.80
CA GLY A 188 8.32 11.12 -7.07
C GLY A 188 7.46 9.97 -7.58
N SER A 189 7.64 9.61 -8.85
CA SER A 189 6.75 8.70 -9.60
C SER A 189 6.58 7.30 -9.01
N GLY A 190 7.50 6.87 -8.15
CA GLY A 190 7.47 5.61 -7.40
C GLY A 190 6.57 5.61 -6.15
N ALA A 191 6.08 6.77 -5.70
CA ALA A 191 5.23 6.87 -4.51
C ALA A 191 3.75 6.63 -4.84
N ARG A 192 3.06 5.88 -4.00
CA ARG A 192 1.59 5.72 -4.06
C ARG A 192 0.95 6.02 -2.73
N ALA A 193 -0.08 6.84 -2.75
CA ALA A 193 -0.70 7.37 -1.57
C ALA A 193 -2.11 6.81 -1.36
N VAL A 194 -2.44 6.57 -0.11
CA VAL A 194 -3.77 6.17 0.34
C VAL A 194 -4.17 7.03 1.51
N VAL A 195 -5.45 7.39 1.56
CA VAL A 195 -6.03 8.17 2.66
C VAL A 195 -6.99 7.28 3.41
N THR A 196 -6.85 7.27 4.74
CA THR A 196 -7.74 6.55 5.62
C THR A 196 -8.45 7.50 6.58
N SER A 197 -9.75 7.32 6.75
CA SER A 197 -10.58 8.00 7.74
C SER A 197 -11.09 6.96 8.73
N ARG A 198 -10.92 7.21 10.03
CA ARG A 198 -11.35 6.26 11.05
C ARG A 198 -12.88 6.24 11.14
N ALA A 199 -13.45 5.05 11.11
CA ALA A 199 -14.88 4.84 11.30
C ALA A 199 -15.20 4.30 12.70
N PHE A 200 -14.45 3.30 13.19
CA PHE A 200 -14.70 2.64 14.46
C PHE A 200 -13.41 2.27 15.21
N GLY A 201 -13.50 2.22 16.54
CA GLY A 201 -12.41 1.81 17.43
C GLY A 201 -11.31 2.85 17.65
N GLY A 202 -10.34 2.52 18.51
CA GLY A 202 -9.22 3.39 18.88
C GLY A 202 -9.59 4.56 19.82
N PRO A 203 -8.65 5.49 20.08
CA PRO A 203 -8.90 6.67 20.90
C PRO A 203 -10.06 7.54 20.37
N ALA A 204 -10.80 8.16 21.27
CA ALA A 204 -11.89 9.07 20.90
C ALA A 204 -11.35 10.24 20.06
N ILE A 205 -11.93 10.41 18.88
CA ILE A 205 -11.68 11.54 17.99
C ILE A 205 -13.02 12.10 17.53
N GLN A 206 -13.06 13.37 17.17
CA GLN A 206 -14.24 13.93 16.53
C GLN A 206 -14.42 13.26 15.16
N PHE A 207 -15.67 12.94 14.82
CA PHE A 207 -15.97 12.33 13.53
C PHE A 207 -15.55 13.26 12.39
N ASN A 208 -14.88 12.72 11.37
CA ASN A 208 -14.31 13.49 10.26
C ASN A 208 -13.38 14.64 10.69
N SER A 209 -12.66 14.51 11.81
CA SER A 209 -11.67 15.52 12.21
C SER A 209 -10.25 15.16 11.79
N GLN A 210 -9.96 13.89 11.52
CA GLN A 210 -8.60 13.40 11.28
C GLN A 210 -8.58 12.31 10.22
N VAL A 211 -7.54 12.32 9.40
CA VAL A 211 -7.20 11.29 8.43
C VAL A 211 -5.78 10.80 8.65
N ASN A 212 -5.45 9.63 8.12
CA ASN A 212 -4.07 9.19 7.99
C ASN A 212 -3.74 9.04 6.50
N ILE A 213 -2.70 9.75 6.06
CA ILE A 213 -2.17 9.68 4.70
C ILE A 213 -0.96 8.75 4.74
N ARG A 214 -0.96 7.72 3.90
CA ARG A 214 0.16 6.76 3.80
C ARG A 214 0.68 6.72 2.39
N PHE A 215 2.00 6.81 2.27
CA PHE A 215 2.74 6.64 1.03
C PHE A 215 3.44 5.29 1.09
N SER A 216 3.33 4.51 0.03
CA SER A 216 4.06 3.25 -0.17
C SER A 216 5.01 3.39 -1.34
N PHE A 217 6.18 2.76 -1.21
CA PHE A 217 7.29 2.80 -2.14
C PHE A 217 7.72 1.36 -2.46
N PRO A 218 7.97 1.01 -3.73
CA PRO A 218 8.24 -0.36 -4.13
C PRO A 218 9.65 -0.84 -3.75
N SER A 219 10.58 0.06 -3.43
CA SER A 219 11.95 -0.28 -3.06
C SER A 219 12.55 0.70 -2.04
N ALA A 220 13.68 0.30 -1.43
CA ALA A 220 14.48 1.19 -0.58
C ALA A 220 15.05 2.39 -1.35
N ALA A 221 15.42 2.21 -2.62
CA ALA A 221 15.90 3.30 -3.46
C ALA A 221 14.80 4.33 -3.71
N ASP A 222 13.58 3.87 -4.04
CA ASP A 222 12.44 4.77 -4.26
C ASP A 222 12.01 5.48 -2.97
N PHE A 223 12.02 4.76 -1.84
CA PHE A 223 11.76 5.36 -0.54
C PHE A 223 12.78 6.45 -0.20
N GLY A 224 14.08 6.14 -0.30
CA GLY A 224 15.14 7.10 -0.02
C GLY A 224 15.05 8.34 -0.91
N ALA A 225 14.97 8.14 -2.23
CA ALA A 225 14.83 9.22 -3.20
C ALA A 225 13.58 10.08 -2.93
N GLY A 226 12.46 9.47 -2.57
CA GLY A 226 11.25 10.21 -2.24
C GLY A 226 11.38 11.03 -0.96
N MET A 227 11.96 10.44 0.09
CA MET A 227 12.20 11.14 1.35
C MET A 227 13.21 12.29 1.19
N ASP A 228 14.17 12.19 0.29
CA ASP A 228 15.07 13.29 -0.05
C ASP A 228 14.35 14.37 -0.89
N SER A 229 13.50 13.95 -1.84
CA SER A 229 12.73 14.85 -2.70
C SER A 229 11.77 15.73 -1.91
N ILE A 230 11.09 15.21 -0.88
CA ILE A 230 10.11 15.98 -0.10
C ILE A 230 10.75 17.13 0.68
N GLN A 231 12.05 17.03 1.00
CA GLN A 231 12.82 18.11 1.63
C GLN A 231 13.02 19.30 0.69
N GLN A 232 12.99 19.04 -0.63
CA GLN A 232 13.18 20.04 -1.67
C GLN A 232 11.84 20.49 -2.29
N ASN A 233 10.85 19.61 -2.28
CA ASN A 233 9.56 19.76 -2.94
C ASN A 233 8.41 19.61 -1.94
N THR A 234 8.34 20.49 -0.95
CA THR A 234 7.28 20.41 0.06
C THR A 234 5.90 20.59 -0.60
N PRO A 235 4.92 19.71 -0.34
CA PRO A 235 3.57 19.86 -0.88
C PRO A 235 2.97 21.20 -0.44
N PRO A 236 2.13 21.84 -1.28
CA PRO A 236 1.53 23.13 -0.95
C PRO A 236 0.88 23.13 0.44
N ALA A 237 1.04 24.26 1.15
CA ALA A 237 0.36 24.46 2.42
C ALA A 237 -1.16 24.46 2.21
N ASN A 238 -1.89 23.82 3.11
CA ASN A 238 -3.34 23.93 3.23
C ASN A 238 -3.71 24.03 4.73
N ALA A 239 -5.00 24.19 5.03
CA ALA A 239 -5.45 24.30 6.43
C ALA A 239 -5.24 23.00 7.23
N MET A 240 -5.02 21.87 6.56
CA MET A 240 -4.73 20.59 7.18
C MET A 240 -3.33 20.57 7.79
N THR A 241 -3.23 20.11 9.03
CA THR A 241 -1.96 19.97 9.73
C THR A 241 -1.61 18.49 9.85
N CYS A 242 -0.51 18.09 9.19
CA CYS A 242 0.00 16.72 9.24
C CYS A 242 1.21 16.62 10.18
N GLY A 243 1.19 15.62 11.06
CA GLY A 243 2.27 15.29 11.98
C GLY A 243 2.31 13.79 12.25
N GLY A 244 3.01 13.39 13.32
CA GLY A 244 3.10 11.99 13.73
C GLY A 244 3.67 11.08 12.63
N ALA A 245 4.72 11.55 11.95
CA ALA A 245 5.35 10.82 10.87
C ALA A 245 5.84 9.45 11.37
N SER A 246 5.51 8.40 10.64
CA SER A 246 5.90 7.02 10.96
C SER A 246 6.40 6.31 9.72
N MET A 247 7.44 5.51 9.87
CA MET A 247 8.08 4.70 8.85
C MET A 247 7.82 3.22 9.12
N TRP A 248 7.48 2.50 8.04
CA TRP A 248 7.00 1.13 8.10
C TRP A 248 7.66 0.26 7.03
N ALA A 249 7.98 -0.98 7.40
CA ALA A 249 8.23 -2.06 6.45
C ALA A 249 6.92 -2.84 6.26
N GLN A 250 6.50 -3.05 5.01
CA GLN A 250 5.17 -3.58 4.68
C GLN A 250 5.33 -4.89 3.92
N TYR A 251 4.69 -5.95 4.43
CA TYR A 251 4.75 -7.29 3.87
C TYR A 251 3.37 -7.69 3.38
N LEU A 252 3.26 -8.02 2.09
CA LEU A 252 2.06 -8.64 1.55
C LEU A 252 1.99 -10.09 2.06
N ILE A 253 0.88 -10.44 2.68
CA ILE A 253 0.63 -11.77 3.25
C ILE A 253 -0.38 -12.56 2.41
N HIS A 254 -1.45 -11.89 1.98
CA HIS A 254 -2.50 -12.50 1.19
C HIS A 254 -3.08 -11.49 0.20
N SER A 255 -3.45 -11.96 -0.99
CA SER A 255 -4.16 -11.20 -2.01
C SER A 255 -5.06 -12.15 -2.80
N ARG A 256 -6.37 -11.87 -2.80
CA ARG A 256 -7.33 -12.57 -3.67
C ARG A 256 -7.03 -12.11 -5.10
N ASN A 257 -6.52 -13.02 -5.93
CA ASN A 257 -6.07 -12.86 -7.34
C ASN A 257 -4.58 -12.58 -7.59
N ASN A 258 -3.67 -13.06 -6.73
CA ASN A 258 -2.30 -13.39 -7.17
C ASN A 258 -2.22 -14.86 -7.59
#